data_AF-E6PU04-F1
#
_entry.id   AF-E6PU04-F1
#
_cell.length_a   1.000
_cell.length_b   1.000
_cell.length_c   1.000
_cell.angle_alpha   90.00
_cell.angle_beta   90.00
_cell.angle_gamma   90.00
#
_symmetry.space_group_name_H-M   'P 1'
#
loop_
_entity.id
_entity.type
_entity.pdbx_description
1 polymer ?
#
loop_
_entity_poly.entity_id
_entity_poly.type
_entity_poly.pdbx_seq_one_letter_code
_entity_poly.pdbx_strand_id
1 'polypeptide(L)'
;MRTNIDIDDALMDAAMRAGPFKTKKDAVEAGLKLLRRQAAYRDLLALRGKLRWEDPLAADAAPPMVQASRNAYGPAATRGKAAK
;
A
#
# COMPACT_ATOMS: atom_id res chain seq x y z
N MET A 1 -4.56 -24.58 8.47
CA MET A 1 -4.22 -25.82 9.19
C MET A 1 -4.98 -25.83 10.50
N ARG A 2 -5.49 -26.97 10.96
CA ARG A 2 -6.10 -27.10 12.28
C ARG A 2 -5.04 -27.57 13.27
N THR A 3 -4.87 -26.84 14.36
CA THR A 3 -3.86 -27.10 15.39
C THR A 3 -4.51 -26.93 16.74
N ASN A 4 -4.20 -27.81 17.69
CA ASN A 4 -4.58 -27.65 19.08
C ASN A 4 -3.44 -26.97 19.83
N ILE A 5 -3.73 -25.85 20.49
CA ILE A 5 -2.76 -25.04 21.23
C ILE A 5 -3.43 -24.54 22.51
N ASP A 6 -2.68 -24.51 23.61
CA ASP A 6 -3.13 -23.93 24.87
C ASP A 6 -2.89 -22.43 24.85
N ILE A 7 -3.94 -21.64 25.17
CA ILE A 7 -3.91 -20.18 25.18
C ILE A 7 -4.51 -19.71 26.50
N ASP A 8 -3.91 -18.67 27.10
CA ASP A 8 -4.45 -18.01 28.28
C ASP A 8 -5.84 -17.40 28.00
N ASP A 9 -6.80 -17.68 28.89
CA ASP A 9 -8.18 -17.25 28.73
C ASP A 9 -8.35 -15.73 28.82
N ALA A 10 -7.62 -15.07 29.72
CA ALA A 10 -7.67 -13.62 29.85
C ALA A 10 -7.10 -12.92 28.60
N LEU A 11 -6.05 -13.50 28.00
CA LEU A 11 -5.51 -13.03 26.73
C LEU A 11 -6.53 -13.17 25.59
N MET A 12 -7.20 -14.32 25.49
CA MET A 12 -8.22 -14.54 24.47
C MET A 12 -9.40 -13.59 24.64
N ASP A 13 -9.87 -13.38 25.87
CA ASP A 13 -10.95 -12.44 26.17
C ASP A 13 -10.57 -11.00 25.83
N ALA A 14 -9.35 -10.58 26.15
CA ALA A 14 -8.85 -9.27 25.75
C ALA A 14 -8.83 -9.12 24.21
N ALA A 15 -8.37 -10.15 23.49
CA ALA A 15 -8.35 -10.14 22.03
C ALA A 15 -9.76 -10.06 21.42
N MET A 16 -10.70 -10.86 21.95
CA MET A 16 -12.10 -10.85 21.52
C MET A 16 -12.80 -9.51 21.78
N ARG A 17 -12.43 -8.80 22.86
CA ARG A 17 -12.97 -7.46 23.17
C ARG A 17 -12.31 -6.35 22.34
N ALA A 18 -11.07 -6.52 21.93
CA ALA A 18 -10.30 -5.51 21.20
C ALA A 18 -10.75 -5.33 19.74
N GLY A 19 -11.45 -6.30 19.15
CA GLY A 19 -11.86 -6.25 17.75
C GLY A 19 -13.22 -6.90 17.48
N PRO A 20 -13.76 -6.77 16.27
CA PRO A 20 -15.05 -7.35 15.89
C PRO A 20 -14.91 -8.84 15.52
N PHE A 21 -14.42 -9.67 16.46
CA PHE A 21 -14.23 -11.11 16.23
C PHE A 21 -15.47 -11.89 16.66
N LYS A 22 -15.95 -12.78 15.79
CA LYS A 22 -17.08 -13.66 16.08
C LYS A 22 -16.64 -14.98 16.71
N THR A 23 -15.44 -15.44 16.39
CA THR A 23 -14.90 -16.71 16.88
C THR A 23 -13.47 -16.56 17.39
N LYS A 24 -13.07 -17.43 18.33
CA LYS A 24 -11.69 -17.47 18.86
C LYS A 24 -10.66 -17.67 17.74
N LYS A 25 -10.99 -18.47 16.70
CA LYS A 25 -10.13 -18.69 15.53
C LYS A 25 -9.86 -17.38 14.78
N ASP A 26 -10.89 -16.56 14.57
CA ASP A 26 -10.74 -15.30 13.82
C ASP A 26 -9.82 -14.33 14.56
N ALA A 27 -9.95 -14.24 15.89
CA ALA A 27 -9.06 -13.45 16.72
C ALA A 27 -7.60 -13.91 16.62
N VAL A 28 -7.35 -15.23 16.68
CA VAL A 28 -6.01 -15.81 16.52
C VAL A 28 -5.44 -15.53 15.13
N GLU A 29 -6.25 -15.69 14.07
CA GLU A 29 -5.80 -15.44 12.70
C GLU A 29 -5.49 -13.94 12.47
N ALA A 30 -6.28 -13.04 13.05
CA ALA A 30 -6.01 -11.61 13.03
C ALA A 30 -4.70 -11.27 13.77
N GLY A 31 -4.45 -11.88 14.92
CA GLY A 31 -3.20 -11.74 15.67
C GLY A 31 -1.98 -12.19 14.86
N LEU A 32 -2.06 -13.35 14.20
CA LEU A 32 -0.98 -13.85 13.33
C LEU A 32 -0.73 -12.93 12.12
N LYS A 33 -1.79 -12.39 11.51
CA LYS A 33 -1.67 -11.39 10.44
C LYS A 33 -0.99 -10.12 10.92
N LEU A 34 -1.26 -9.69 12.15
CA LEU A 34 -0.61 -8.53 12.76
C LEU A 34 0.89 -8.77 12.97
N LEU A 35 1.28 -9.93 13.51
CA LEU A 35 2.69 -10.29 13.69
C LEU A 35 3.47 -10.27 12.38
N ARG A 36 2.87 -10.81 11.30
CA ARG A 36 3.47 -10.73 9.95
C ARG A 36 3.71 -9.29 9.51
N ARG A 37 2.75 -8.39 9.74
CA ARG A 37 2.89 -6.97 9.39
C ARG A 37 3.96 -6.29 10.22
N GLN A 38 4.03 -6.58 11.52
CA GLN A 38 5.06 -6.02 12.41
C GLN A 38 6.46 -6.42 11.98
N ALA A 39 6.68 -7.65 11.51
CA ALA A 39 7.97 -8.06 10.95
C ALA A 39 8.38 -7.17 9.77
N ALA A 40 7.49 -6.95 8.80
CA ALA A 40 7.76 -6.05 7.70
C ALA A 40 8.06 -4.62 8.16
N TYR A 41 7.32 -4.10 9.14
CA TYR A 41 7.60 -2.76 9.69
C TYR A 41 8.97 -2.66 10.37
N ARG A 42 9.43 -3.73 11.03
CA ARG A 42 10.78 -3.78 11.60
C ARG A 42 11.85 -3.73 10.52
N ASP A 43 11.64 -4.42 9.41
CA ASP A 43 12.57 -4.39 8.27
C ASP A 43 12.64 -2.98 7.65
N LEU A 44 11.49 -2.31 7.49
CA LEU A 44 11.47 -0.91 7.07
C LEU A 44 12.19 0.00 8.08
N LEU A 45 11.98 -0.19 9.38
CA LEU A 45 12.69 0.56 10.41
C LEU A 45 14.20 0.34 10.34
N ALA A 46 14.66 -0.87 9.98
CA ALA A 46 16.08 -1.19 9.83
C ALA A 46 16.75 -0.48 8.64
N LEU A 47 15.96 0.03 7.69
CA LEU A 47 16.42 0.86 6.57
C LEU A 47 16.49 2.35 6.93
N ARG A 48 15.97 2.76 8.10
CA ARG A 48 16.05 4.15 8.56
C ARG A 48 17.50 4.62 8.63
N GLY A 49 17.80 5.74 7.97
CA GLY A 49 19.14 6.33 7.91
C GLY A 49 20.10 5.64 6.94
N LYS A 50 19.71 4.51 6.31
CA LYS A 50 20.52 3.84 5.29
C LYS A 50 20.15 4.25 3.86
N LEU A 51 18.90 4.67 3.68
CA LEU A 51 18.40 5.11 2.38
C LEU A 51 18.80 6.57 2.13
N ARG A 52 19.46 6.82 1.00
CA ARG A 52 19.60 8.17 0.45
C ARG A 52 18.36 8.47 -0.37
N TRP A 53 17.66 9.52 0.01
CA TRP A 53 16.56 10.06 -0.78
C TRP A 53 17.15 11.02 -1.81
N GLU A 54 16.96 10.72 -3.09
CA GLU A 54 17.29 11.64 -4.17
C GLU A 54 16.07 12.54 -4.42
N ASP A 55 16.25 13.85 -4.27
CA ASP A 55 15.19 14.82 -4.55
C ASP A 55 15.33 15.33 -5.99
N PRO A 56 14.42 14.95 -6.91
CA PRO A 56 14.45 15.40 -8.30
C PRO A 56 14.09 16.89 -8.48
N LEU A 57 13.66 17.56 -7.40
CA LEU A 57 13.29 18.97 -7.35
C LEU A 57 14.26 19.80 -6.50
N ALA A 58 15.36 19.21 -6.01
CA ALA A 58 16.40 19.96 -5.32
C ALA A 58 16.91 21.10 -6.22
N ALA A 59 17.22 22.25 -5.63
CA ALA A 59 17.60 23.47 -6.37
C ALA A 59 18.81 23.28 -7.31
N ASP A 60 19.60 22.24 -7.07
CA ASP A 60 20.82 21.88 -7.81
C ASP A 60 20.56 20.76 -8.85
N ALA A 61 19.37 20.17 -8.85
CA ALA A 61 18.96 19.17 -9.81
C ALA A 61 18.55 19.87 -11.12
N ALA A 62 19.18 19.47 -12.23
CA ALA A 62 18.77 19.95 -13.55
C ALA A 62 17.27 19.63 -13.71
N PRO A 63 16.40 20.63 -13.96
CA PRO A 63 14.98 20.38 -14.09
C PRO A 63 14.80 19.31 -15.17
N PRO A 64 13.97 18.29 -14.95
CA PRO A 64 13.68 17.33 -16.01
C PRO A 64 13.20 18.16 -17.20
N MET A 65 13.97 18.15 -18.28
CA MET A 65 13.58 18.77 -19.54
C MET A 65 12.39 17.99 -20.06
N VAL A 66 11.21 18.27 -19.50
CA VAL A 66 9.94 17.80 -20.04
C VAL A 66 9.76 18.59 -21.32
N GLN A 67 10.30 18.06 -22.42
CA GLN A 67 9.86 18.42 -23.75
C GLN A 67 8.42 17.96 -23.86
N ALA A 68 7.50 18.80 -23.38
CA ALA A 68 6.10 18.66 -23.69
C ALA A 68 6.01 18.75 -25.21
N SER A 69 5.90 17.60 -25.88
CA SER A 69 5.38 17.58 -27.24
C SER A 69 3.99 18.20 -27.14
N ARG A 70 3.88 19.47 -27.54
CA ARG A 70 2.59 20.12 -27.75
C ARG A 70 1.96 19.41 -28.94
N ASN A 71 1.39 18.23 -28.70
CA ASN A 71 0.42 17.67 -29.63
C ASN A 71 -0.75 18.64 -29.65
N ALA A 72 -0.80 19.41 -30.73
CA ALA A 72 -1.87 20.33 -31.02
C ALA A 72 -3.17 19.51 -31.06
N TYR A 73 -3.98 19.62 -30.02
CA TYR A 73 -5.41 19.35 -30.12
C TYR A 73 -6.00 20.38 -31.11
N GLY A 74 -5.83 20.13 -32.40
CA GLY A 74 -6.61 20.76 -33.45
C GLY A 74 -7.96 20.04 -33.54
N PRO A 75 -9.08 20.75 -33.76
CA PRO A 75 -10.39 20.13 -33.83
C PRO A 75 -10.45 19.11 -34.97
N ALA A 76 -10.99 17.93 -34.67
CA ALA A 76 -11.18 16.85 -35.64
C ALA A 76 -12.02 17.34 -36.83
N ALA A 77 -11.44 17.34 -38.02
CA ALA A 77 -12.14 17.68 -39.26
C ALA A 77 -13.33 16.73 -39.47
N THR A 78 -14.55 17.26 -39.37
CA THR A 78 -15.78 16.58 -39.73
C THR A 78 -15.77 16.31 -41.23
N ARG A 79 -15.55 15.05 -41.65
CA ARG A 79 -15.88 14.62 -43.02
C ARG A 79 -17.39 14.47 -43.12
N GLY A 80 -18.04 15.40 -43.82
CA GLY A 80 -19.42 15.26 -44.24
C GLY A 80 -19.60 14.04 -45.15
N LYS A 81 -20.58 13.19 -44.82
CA LYS A 81 -21.12 12.19 -45.76
C LYS A 81 -21.77 12.92 -46.93
N ALA A 82 -21.19 12.83 -48.13
CA ALA A 82 -21.91 13.11 -49.36
C ALA A 82 -22.66 11.84 -49.77
N ALA A 83 -23.98 11.93 -49.80
CA ALA A 83 -24.86 10.96 -50.40
C ALA A 83 -24.78 11.04 -51.93
N LYS A 84 -24.64 9.90 -52.60
CA LYS A 84 -25.33 9.58 -53.85
C LYS A 84 -25.34 8.08 -54.11
#